data_AF-A0A2N1SP78-F1
#
_entry.id   AF-A0A2N1SP78-F1
#
_cell.length_a   1.000
_cell.length_b   1.000
_cell.length_c   1.000
_cell.angle_alpha   90.00
_cell.angle_beta   90.00
_cell.angle_gamma   90.00
#
_symmetry.space_group_name_H-M   'P 1'
#
loop_
_entity.id
_entity.type
_entity.pdbx_description
1 polymer ?
#
loop_
_entity_poly.entity_id
_entity_poly.type
_entity_poly.pdbx_seq_one_letter_code
_entity_poly.pdbx_strand_id
1 'polypeptide(L)'
;MMSTKWYRKLVLGMIVLTMAMFSSCVMQQGLSLTQDRSGWATTDLYVYDFFLTVLEDFEPFAPEEREKSIMDASIDDFVNQLHATASASNIASTKIGSNGYFIDFTFSSLENLLNDLNRRQPQSIVRITRSATATTLVIHLDLENYPQLTRMIPFLADPNFETFGPLYNEGMSEEEYLDMISYILGEDGPSSITDSVISLRLTTPSVIRSQKGGVREGPNSIRFDIPLIEFLLLAQPIEFSATW
;
A
#
# COMPACT_ATOMS: atom_id res chain seq x y z
N MET A 1 20.73 -18.64 -42.57
CA MET A 1 21.74 -18.16 -41.59
C MET A 1 21.28 -16.79 -41.09
N MET A 2 20.55 -16.73 -39.96
CA MET A 2 20.10 -15.46 -39.39
C MET A 2 21.28 -14.73 -38.76
N SER A 3 21.47 -13.47 -39.12
CA SER A 3 22.59 -12.64 -38.65
C SER A 3 22.54 -12.43 -37.13
N THR A 4 23.67 -12.61 -36.45
CA THR A 4 23.87 -12.37 -35.01
C THR A 4 23.47 -10.95 -34.56
N LYS A 5 23.42 -9.99 -35.49
CA LYS A 5 22.92 -8.62 -35.25
C LYS A 5 21.40 -8.56 -35.06
N TRP A 6 20.64 -9.48 -35.66
CA TRP A 6 19.18 -9.54 -35.52
C TRP A 6 18.76 -10.12 -34.17
N TYR A 7 19.47 -11.16 -33.70
CA TYR A 7 19.29 -11.72 -32.35
C TYR A 7 19.58 -10.69 -31.24
N ARG A 8 20.64 -9.88 -31.38
CA ARG A 8 20.94 -8.81 -30.42
C ARG A 8 19.83 -7.76 -30.32
N LYS A 9 19.22 -7.37 -31.46
CA LYS A 9 18.09 -6.43 -31.46
C LYS A 9 16.82 -7.04 -30.87
N LEU A 10 16.56 -8.32 -31.12
CA LEU A 10 15.43 -9.05 -30.52
C LEU A 10 15.56 -9.23 -29.01
N VAL A 11 16.75 -9.57 -28.52
CA VAL A 11 17.01 -9.70 -27.08
C VAL A 11 16.94 -8.35 -26.37
N LEU A 12 17.50 -7.28 -26.97
CA LEU A 12 17.39 -5.93 -26.41
C LEU A 12 15.93 -5.44 -26.39
N GLY A 13 15.18 -5.70 -27.46
CA GLY A 13 13.76 -5.37 -27.52
C GLY A 13 12.93 -6.14 -26.50
N MET A 14 13.24 -7.42 -26.27
CA MET A 14 12.55 -8.25 -25.28
C MET A 14 12.89 -7.82 -23.84
N ILE A 15 14.12 -7.37 -23.56
CA ILE A 15 14.50 -6.83 -22.24
C ILE A 15 13.80 -5.49 -21.97
N VAL A 16 13.72 -4.60 -22.96
CA VAL A 16 12.99 -3.32 -22.82
C VAL A 16 11.48 -3.58 -22.67
N LEU A 17 10.93 -4.56 -23.38
CA LEU A 17 9.53 -4.95 -23.28
C LEU A 17 9.20 -5.61 -21.93
N THR A 18 10.08 -6.45 -21.38
CA THR A 18 9.89 -6.99 -20.02
C THR A 18 10.07 -5.92 -18.95
N MET A 19 10.97 -4.94 -19.14
CA MET A 19 11.12 -3.82 -18.19
C MET A 19 9.89 -2.88 -18.18
N ALA A 20 9.18 -2.77 -19.31
CA ALA A 20 7.95 -1.99 -19.42
C ALA A 20 6.71 -2.68 -18.82
N MET A 21 6.77 -3.98 -18.48
CA MET A 21 5.63 -4.72 -17.91
C MET A 21 5.59 -4.75 -16.37
N PHE A 22 6.39 -3.92 -15.68
CA PHE A 22 6.49 -3.92 -14.21
C PHE A 22 6.00 -2.64 -13.52
N SER A 23 5.28 -1.74 -14.21
CA SER A 23 4.96 -0.41 -13.68
C SER A 23 3.59 -0.25 -13.02
N SER A 24 2.85 -1.32 -12.72
CA SER A 24 1.51 -1.20 -12.11
C SER A 24 1.50 -1.37 -10.58
N CYS A 25 2.65 -1.43 -9.92
CA CYS A 25 2.70 -1.41 -8.46
C CYS A 25 2.54 0.05 -7.99
N VAL A 26 1.36 0.39 -7.46
CA VAL A 26 1.08 1.73 -6.91
C VAL A 26 1.66 1.90 -5.52
N MET A 27 1.79 0.81 -4.76
CA MET A 27 2.39 0.84 -3.43
C MET A 27 3.15 -0.44 -3.15
N GLN A 28 4.43 -0.32 -2.80
CA GLN A 28 5.22 -1.40 -2.27
C GLN A 28 5.55 -1.14 -0.80
N GLN A 29 5.04 -2.00 0.09
CA GLN A 29 5.34 -1.98 1.50
C GLN A 29 6.30 -3.12 1.85
N GLY A 30 7.52 -2.81 2.29
CA GLY A 30 8.40 -3.76 2.96
C GLY A 30 8.12 -3.79 4.46
N LEU A 31 8.05 -4.98 5.05
CA LEU A 31 7.92 -5.19 6.49
C LEU A 31 8.88 -6.29 6.93
N SER A 32 9.92 -5.94 7.67
CA SER A 32 10.89 -6.89 8.22
C SER A 32 10.75 -6.96 9.73
N LEU A 33 10.53 -8.15 10.26
CA LEU A 33 10.35 -8.39 11.69
C LEU A 33 11.58 -9.05 12.31
N THR A 34 11.85 -8.72 13.57
CA THR A 34 12.86 -9.35 14.42
C THR A 34 12.21 -10.28 15.45
N GLN A 35 13.02 -11.05 16.19
CA GLN A 35 12.51 -12.01 17.19
C GLN A 35 11.80 -11.35 18.40
N ASP A 36 12.10 -10.09 18.67
CA ASP A 36 11.54 -9.26 19.75
C ASP A 36 10.31 -8.45 19.34
N ARG A 37 9.82 -8.64 18.10
CA ARG A 37 8.67 -7.93 17.48
C ARG A 37 8.95 -6.50 17.03
N SER A 38 10.19 -6.04 17.22
CA SER A 38 10.67 -4.84 16.55
C SER A 38 10.91 -5.12 15.08
N GLY A 39 11.30 -4.10 14.33
CA GLY A 39 11.51 -4.26 12.91
C GLY A 39 11.69 -2.97 12.16
N TRP A 40 11.52 -3.11 10.86
CA TRP A 40 11.78 -2.09 9.87
C TRP A 40 10.70 -2.13 8.80
N ALA A 41 10.23 -0.96 8.40
CA ALA A 41 9.18 -0.79 7.40
C ALA A 41 9.64 0.22 6.34
N THR A 42 9.44 -0.16 5.08
CA THR A 42 9.68 0.69 3.90
C THR A 42 8.41 0.83 3.11
N THR A 43 8.14 2.01 2.59
CA THR A 43 7.03 2.27 1.70
C THR A 43 7.58 2.98 0.47
N ASP A 44 7.28 2.45 -0.70
CA ASP A 44 7.44 3.11 -1.99
C ASP A 44 6.05 3.28 -2.58
N LEU A 45 5.57 4.52 -2.69
CA LEU A 45 4.25 4.88 -3.15
C LEU A 45 4.39 5.69 -4.44
N TYR A 46 3.65 5.29 -5.48
CA TYR A 46 3.55 6.03 -6.72
C TYR A 46 2.08 6.33 -7.03
N VAL A 47 1.79 7.61 -7.26
CA VAL A 47 0.44 8.07 -7.60
C VAL A 47 0.40 8.47 -9.07
N TYR A 48 -0.57 7.96 -9.82
CA TYR A 48 -0.73 8.36 -11.22
C TYR A 48 -1.15 9.83 -11.33
N ASP A 49 -0.69 10.51 -12.39
CA ASP A 49 -0.98 11.93 -12.64
C ASP A 49 -2.49 12.23 -12.63
N PHE A 50 -3.32 11.36 -13.22
CA PHE A 50 -4.76 11.59 -13.29
C PHE A 50 -5.45 11.60 -11.90
N PHE A 51 -4.96 10.81 -10.94
CA PHE A 51 -5.46 10.88 -9.56
C PHE A 51 -5.09 12.21 -8.93
N LEU A 52 -3.86 12.70 -9.15
CA LEU A 52 -3.44 14.00 -8.65
C LEU A 52 -4.25 15.14 -9.27
N THR A 53 -4.48 15.10 -10.59
CA THR A 53 -5.28 16.11 -11.29
C THR A 53 -6.69 16.19 -10.72
N VAL A 54 -7.34 15.05 -10.47
CA VAL A 54 -8.70 15.04 -9.91
C VAL A 54 -8.71 15.57 -8.48
N LEU A 55 -7.73 15.21 -7.66
CA LEU A 55 -7.59 15.76 -6.31
C LEU A 55 -7.39 17.28 -6.35
N GLU A 56 -6.57 17.78 -7.26
CA GLU A 56 -6.32 19.21 -7.48
C GLU A 56 -7.56 19.93 -8.04
N ASP A 57 -8.37 19.30 -8.88
CA ASP A 57 -9.63 19.88 -9.39
C ASP A 57 -10.68 20.06 -8.27
N PHE A 58 -10.56 19.32 -7.16
CA PHE A 58 -11.37 19.53 -5.96
C PHE A 58 -10.79 20.62 -5.02
N GLU A 59 -9.55 21.07 -5.24
CA GLU A 59 -8.88 22.09 -4.42
C GLU A 59 -9.59 23.46 -4.36
N PRO A 60 -10.22 23.99 -5.42
CA PRO A 60 -10.92 25.28 -5.36
C PRO A 60 -12.09 25.33 -4.39
N PHE A 61 -12.56 24.18 -3.89
CA PHE A 61 -13.61 24.08 -2.87
C PHE A 61 -13.04 24.03 -1.44
N ALA A 62 -11.72 24.04 -1.28
CA ALA A 62 -11.06 24.11 0.00
C ALA A 62 -11.15 25.55 0.57
N PRO A 63 -11.37 25.70 1.89
CA PRO A 63 -11.51 27.01 2.52
C PRO A 63 -10.21 27.83 2.56
N GLU A 64 -9.04 27.25 2.27
CA GLU A 64 -7.72 27.90 2.31
C GLU A 64 -6.89 27.51 1.07
N GLU A 65 -6.17 28.47 0.49
CA GLU A 65 -5.15 28.21 -0.55
C GLU A 65 -4.01 27.37 0.07
N ARG A 66 -3.66 26.24 -0.55
CA ARG A 66 -2.57 25.40 -0.09
C ARG A 66 -1.29 25.70 -0.86
N GLU A 67 -0.17 25.74 -0.15
CA GLU A 67 1.17 25.86 -0.75
C GLU A 67 1.69 24.52 -1.31
N LYS A 68 1.06 23.39 -0.93
CA LYS A 68 1.46 22.03 -1.29
C LYS A 68 0.27 21.26 -1.87
N SER A 69 0.56 20.33 -2.78
CA SER A 69 -0.44 19.39 -3.28
C SER A 69 -1.06 18.59 -2.12
N ILE A 70 -2.30 18.11 -2.32
CA ILE A 70 -3.00 17.25 -1.35
C ILE A 70 -2.13 16.05 -0.95
N MET A 71 -1.44 15.45 -1.93
CA MET A 71 -0.62 14.28 -1.68
C MET A 71 0.63 14.63 -0.86
N ASP A 72 1.33 15.71 -1.22
CA ASP A 72 2.51 16.16 -0.46
C ASP A 72 2.15 16.48 1.00
N ALA A 73 1.05 17.19 1.22
CA ALA A 73 0.55 17.50 2.55
C ALA A 73 0.24 16.23 3.36
N SER A 74 -0.42 15.26 2.72
CA SER A 74 -0.81 14.03 3.42
C SER A 74 0.38 13.12 3.75
N ILE A 75 1.42 13.09 2.90
CA ILE A 75 2.67 12.39 3.20
C ILE A 75 3.40 13.07 4.35
N ASP A 76 3.46 14.41 4.36
CA ASP A 76 4.06 15.16 5.46
C ASP A 76 3.32 14.89 6.78
N ASP A 77 1.98 14.87 6.77
CA ASP A 77 1.16 14.56 7.94
C ASP A 77 1.43 13.15 8.47
N PHE A 78 1.51 12.16 7.58
CA PHE A 78 1.84 10.78 7.98
C PHE A 78 3.26 10.69 8.58
N VAL A 79 4.26 11.35 7.98
CA VAL A 79 5.64 11.40 8.51
C VAL A 79 5.69 12.12 9.87
N ASN A 80 4.95 13.20 10.04
CA ASN A 80 4.82 13.89 11.32
C ASN A 80 4.15 13.01 12.38
N GLN A 81 3.14 12.24 12.00
CA GLN A 81 2.49 11.25 12.87
C GLN A 81 3.47 10.14 13.30
N LEU A 82 4.33 9.67 12.39
CA LEU A 82 5.42 8.75 12.73
C LEU A 82 6.39 9.39 13.73
N HIS A 83 6.81 10.65 13.53
CA HIS A 83 7.69 11.35 14.47
C HIS A 83 7.08 11.54 15.87
N ALA A 84 5.76 11.68 15.95
CA ALA A 84 5.03 11.78 17.21
C ALA A 84 4.78 10.40 17.88
N THR A 85 5.01 9.30 17.15
CA THR A 85 4.73 7.95 17.60
C THR A 85 5.90 7.37 18.41
N ALA A 86 5.68 7.08 19.68
CA ALA A 86 6.73 6.59 20.59
C ALA A 86 7.32 5.23 20.17
N SER A 87 6.56 4.44 19.42
CA SER A 87 7.00 3.14 18.92
C SER A 87 7.73 3.20 17.57
N ALA A 88 7.84 4.38 16.94
CA ALA A 88 8.56 4.60 15.68
C ALA A 88 9.86 5.41 15.89
N SER A 89 10.88 5.12 15.10
CA SER A 89 12.18 5.81 15.16
C SER A 89 12.94 5.67 13.84
N ASN A 90 14.05 6.41 13.68
CA ASN A 90 14.87 6.42 12.47
C ASN A 90 14.06 6.69 11.19
N ILE A 91 13.12 7.63 11.27
CA ILE A 91 12.21 7.96 10.17
C ILE A 91 12.97 8.78 9.13
N ALA A 92 12.89 8.34 7.88
CA ALA A 92 13.34 9.06 6.70
C ALA A 92 12.19 9.10 5.69
N SER A 93 12.05 10.22 5.01
CA SER A 93 11.10 10.37 3.90
C SER A 93 11.75 11.17 2.78
N THR A 94 11.46 10.80 1.54
CA THR A 94 11.91 11.54 0.37
C THR A 94 10.89 11.45 -0.76
N LYS A 95 10.72 12.55 -1.48
CA LYS A 95 9.92 12.60 -2.70
C LYS A 95 10.77 12.11 -3.87
N ILE A 96 10.25 11.16 -4.63
CA ILE A 96 10.88 10.56 -5.80
C ILE A 96 10.15 11.07 -7.05
N GLY A 97 10.79 11.96 -7.81
CA GLY A 97 10.15 12.57 -8.97
C GLY A 97 8.97 13.48 -8.57
N SER A 98 7.93 13.53 -9.39
CA SER A 98 6.75 14.36 -9.15
C SER A 98 5.71 13.69 -8.24
N ASN A 99 5.56 12.36 -8.33
CA ASN A 99 4.44 11.64 -7.72
C ASN A 99 4.85 10.39 -6.93
N GLY A 100 6.16 10.17 -6.78
CA GLY A 100 6.70 9.07 -6.00
C GLY A 100 7.06 9.52 -4.59
N TYR A 101 6.87 8.65 -3.61
CA TYR A 101 7.18 8.90 -2.21
C TYR A 101 7.82 7.67 -1.62
N PHE A 102 8.97 7.87 -0.97
CA PHE A 102 9.64 6.83 -0.23
C PHE A 102 9.68 7.19 1.24
N ILE A 103 9.23 6.25 2.09
CA ILE A 103 9.22 6.39 3.54
C ILE A 103 9.92 5.18 4.13
N ASP A 104 10.78 5.42 5.10
CA ASP A 104 11.57 4.41 5.78
C ASP A 104 11.57 4.66 7.29
N PHE A 105 11.32 3.64 8.10
CA PHE A 105 11.40 3.78 9.55
C PHE A 105 11.58 2.44 10.26
N THR A 106 12.05 2.50 11.50
CA THR A 106 12.10 1.35 12.41
C THR A 106 11.00 1.46 13.47
N PHE A 107 10.56 0.32 13.99
CA PHE A 107 9.58 0.26 15.07
C PHE A 107 9.99 -0.71 16.18
N SER A 108 9.58 -0.42 17.42
CA SER A 108 9.89 -1.26 18.58
C SER A 108 8.91 -2.43 18.78
N SER A 109 7.70 -2.32 18.25
CA SER A 109 6.68 -3.37 18.21
C SER A 109 5.65 -3.04 17.15
N LEU A 110 5.42 -3.93 16.17
CA LEU A 110 4.43 -3.70 15.11
C LEU A 110 3.02 -3.45 15.69
N GLU A 111 2.66 -4.20 16.73
CA GLU A 111 1.35 -4.03 17.39
C GLU A 111 1.25 -2.67 18.08
N ASN A 112 2.33 -2.20 18.73
CA ASN A 112 2.32 -0.89 19.37
C ASN A 112 2.32 0.24 18.35
N LEU A 113 3.06 0.09 17.25
CA LEU A 113 3.04 1.03 16.13
C LEU A 113 1.63 1.24 15.61
N LEU A 114 0.93 0.15 15.27
CA LEU A 114 -0.42 0.25 14.73
C LEU A 114 -1.41 0.78 15.77
N ASN A 115 -1.26 0.44 17.05
CA ASN A 115 -2.07 1.03 18.11
C ASN A 115 -1.79 2.54 18.26
N ASP A 116 -0.53 2.98 18.27
CA ASP A 116 -0.16 4.40 18.39
C ASP A 116 -0.71 5.21 17.20
N LEU A 117 -0.54 4.70 15.98
CA LEU A 117 -1.11 5.28 14.76
C LEU A 117 -2.65 5.30 14.80
N ASN A 118 -3.28 4.30 15.42
CA ASN A 118 -4.72 4.26 15.69
C ASN A 118 -5.12 5.01 16.99
N ARG A 119 -4.43 6.12 17.31
CA ARG A 119 -4.75 6.97 18.47
C ARG A 119 -4.78 6.21 19.81
N ARG A 120 -3.91 5.21 19.94
CA ARG A 120 -3.82 4.27 21.09
C ARG A 120 -5.08 3.46 21.35
N GLN A 121 -5.95 3.33 20.36
CA GLN A 121 -7.09 2.41 20.42
C GLN A 121 -6.66 1.03 19.91
N PRO A 122 -7.20 -0.06 20.46
CA PRO A 122 -7.01 -1.40 19.90
C PRO A 122 -7.42 -1.44 18.42
N GLN A 123 -6.68 -2.18 17.62
CA GLN A 123 -6.97 -2.44 16.22
C GLN A 123 -7.06 -3.94 15.95
N SER A 124 -7.82 -4.33 14.94
CA SER A 124 -8.03 -5.72 14.51
C SER A 124 -7.41 -6.05 13.14
N ILE A 125 -6.77 -5.07 12.49
CA ILE A 125 -6.14 -5.21 11.17
C ILE A 125 -4.95 -6.17 11.22
N VAL A 126 -4.08 -6.04 12.23
CA VAL A 126 -2.90 -6.89 12.39
C VAL A 126 -2.87 -7.50 13.77
N ARG A 127 -2.66 -8.82 13.83
CA ARG A 127 -2.50 -9.55 15.10
C ARG A 127 -1.27 -10.43 15.05
N ILE A 128 -0.46 -10.39 16.11
CA ILE A 128 0.66 -11.29 16.29
C ILE A 128 0.38 -12.20 17.49
N THR A 129 0.41 -13.51 17.27
CA THR A 129 0.29 -14.50 18.34
C THR A 129 1.54 -15.33 18.46
N ARG A 130 1.92 -15.66 19.69
CA ARG A 130 3.11 -16.46 19.98
C ARG A 130 2.73 -17.69 20.79
N SER A 131 3.27 -18.82 20.36
CA SER A 131 3.30 -20.07 21.10
C SER A 131 4.75 -20.39 21.51
N ALA A 132 4.95 -21.47 22.26
CA ALA A 132 6.29 -21.92 22.64
C ALA A 132 7.20 -22.20 21.43
N THR A 133 6.61 -22.60 20.30
CA THR A 133 7.36 -23.08 19.13
C THR A 133 7.21 -22.24 17.88
N ALA A 134 6.26 -21.30 17.82
CA ALA A 134 5.95 -20.56 16.61
C ALA A 134 5.33 -19.18 16.89
N THR A 135 5.56 -18.24 15.99
CA THR A 135 4.90 -16.93 15.94
C THR A 135 4.04 -16.86 14.69
N THR A 136 2.82 -16.35 14.80
CA THR A 136 1.89 -16.17 13.67
C THR A 136 1.47 -14.71 13.59
N LEU A 137 1.70 -14.10 12.42
CA LEU A 137 1.14 -12.81 12.04
C LEU A 137 -0.11 -13.06 11.18
N VAL A 138 -1.17 -12.33 11.47
CA VAL A 138 -2.41 -12.31 10.70
C VAL A 138 -2.69 -10.86 10.31
N ILE A 139 -3.00 -10.63 9.04
CA ILE A 139 -3.59 -9.40 8.53
C ILE A 139 -5.01 -9.74 8.09
N HIS A 140 -5.96 -8.94 8.54
CA HIS A 140 -7.37 -9.06 8.17
C HIS A 140 -7.93 -7.64 8.04
N LEU A 141 -8.30 -7.23 6.83
CA LEU A 141 -8.91 -5.93 6.57
C LEU A 141 -10.29 -6.16 5.94
N ASP A 142 -11.32 -5.56 6.53
CA ASP A 142 -12.70 -5.60 6.07
C ASP A 142 -13.38 -4.24 6.34
N LEU A 143 -14.64 -4.11 5.92
CA LEU A 143 -15.40 -2.86 6.12
C LEU A 143 -15.58 -2.51 7.61
N GLU A 144 -15.65 -3.50 8.50
CA GLU A 144 -15.82 -3.26 9.94
C GLU A 144 -14.60 -2.58 10.55
N ASN A 145 -13.39 -2.98 10.13
CA ASN A 145 -12.14 -2.45 10.66
C ASN A 145 -11.45 -1.42 9.77
N TYR A 146 -11.93 -1.17 8.55
CA TYR A 146 -11.44 -0.12 7.65
C TYR A 146 -11.35 1.28 8.30
N PRO A 147 -12.30 1.73 9.17
CA PRO A 147 -12.16 3.00 9.88
C PRO A 147 -10.95 3.09 10.83
N GLN A 148 -10.32 1.96 11.18
CA GLN A 148 -9.05 1.95 11.91
C GLN A 148 -7.90 2.30 10.97
N LEU A 149 -7.93 1.80 9.72
CA LEU A 149 -6.92 2.09 8.70
C LEU A 149 -6.92 3.57 8.32
N THR A 150 -8.10 4.19 8.17
CA THR A 150 -8.21 5.63 7.85
C THR A 150 -7.65 6.53 8.95
N ARG A 151 -7.57 6.06 10.20
CA ARG A 151 -6.88 6.78 11.28
C ARG A 151 -5.37 6.61 11.25
N MET A 152 -4.89 5.49 10.72
CA MET A 152 -3.45 5.19 10.60
C MET A 152 -2.82 5.84 9.36
N ILE A 153 -3.61 6.01 8.29
CA ILE A 153 -3.18 6.54 6.99
C ILE A 153 -4.03 7.78 6.69
N PRO A 154 -3.54 9.00 7.00
CA PRO A 154 -4.34 10.22 6.97
C PRO A 154 -5.05 10.51 5.65
N PHE A 155 -4.41 10.27 4.50
CA PHE A 155 -5.03 10.58 3.20
C PHE A 155 -6.29 9.75 2.93
N LEU A 156 -6.44 8.56 3.52
CA LEU A 156 -7.66 7.75 3.36
C LEU A 156 -8.87 8.35 4.08
N ALA A 157 -8.66 9.32 4.97
CA ALA A 157 -9.71 10.06 5.66
C ALA A 157 -10.00 11.42 5.03
N ASP A 158 -9.26 11.81 3.98
CA ASP A 158 -9.52 13.05 3.25
C ASP A 158 -10.82 12.88 2.45
N PRO A 159 -11.78 13.82 2.53
CA PRO A 159 -13.06 13.72 1.83
C PRO A 159 -12.93 13.54 0.31
N ASN A 160 -11.85 14.05 -0.29
CA ASN A 160 -11.59 13.90 -1.72
C ASN A 160 -11.19 12.47 -2.07
N PHE A 161 -10.54 11.75 -1.14
CA PHE A 161 -10.20 10.34 -1.30
C PHE A 161 -11.31 9.39 -0.84
N GLU A 162 -12.09 9.78 0.17
CA GLU A 162 -13.14 8.94 0.77
C GLU A 162 -14.16 8.46 -0.27
N THR A 163 -14.49 9.30 -1.26
CA THR A 163 -15.42 8.97 -2.36
C THR A 163 -14.97 7.78 -3.22
N PHE A 164 -13.66 7.53 -3.31
CA PHE A 164 -13.10 6.41 -4.04
C PHE A 164 -12.95 5.15 -3.16
N GLY A 165 -13.06 5.30 -1.84
CA GLY A 165 -12.83 4.23 -0.88
C GLY A 165 -14.03 3.30 -0.65
N PRO A 166 -13.81 2.21 0.09
CA PRO A 166 -14.78 1.13 0.22
C PRO A 166 -16.03 1.51 1.02
N LEU A 167 -15.94 2.47 1.95
CA LEU A 167 -17.11 2.91 2.73
C LEU A 167 -18.14 3.66 1.87
N TYR A 168 -17.68 4.46 0.90
CA TYR A 168 -18.58 5.18 -0.01
C TYR A 168 -19.20 4.25 -1.05
N ASN A 169 -18.47 3.18 -1.40
CA ASN A 169 -18.81 2.25 -2.47
C ASN A 169 -19.32 0.89 -1.94
N GLU A 170 -19.81 0.85 -0.70
CA GLU A 170 -20.29 -0.37 -0.07
C GLU A 170 -21.44 -1.00 -0.88
N GLY A 171 -21.26 -2.26 -1.27
CA GLY A 171 -22.24 -3.02 -2.05
C GLY A 171 -22.25 -2.72 -3.55
N MET A 172 -21.40 -1.81 -4.03
CA MET A 172 -21.20 -1.55 -5.45
C MET A 172 -20.48 -2.73 -6.12
N SER A 173 -20.90 -3.10 -7.33
CA SER A 173 -20.16 -4.07 -8.14
C SER A 173 -18.91 -3.45 -8.76
N GLU A 174 -17.96 -4.31 -9.14
CA GLU A 174 -16.74 -3.85 -9.84
C GLU A 174 -17.06 -3.10 -11.14
N GLU A 175 -18.04 -3.56 -11.92
CA GLU A 175 -18.48 -2.89 -13.15
C GLU A 175 -19.02 -1.49 -12.87
N GLU A 176 -19.93 -1.35 -11.90
CA GLU A 176 -20.49 -0.04 -11.51
C GLU A 176 -19.41 0.92 -11.01
N TYR A 177 -18.43 0.40 -10.26
CA TYR A 177 -17.30 1.19 -9.78
C TYR A 177 -16.42 1.69 -10.91
N LEU A 178 -16.05 0.81 -11.85
CA LEU A 178 -15.23 1.19 -12.99
C LEU A 178 -15.96 2.15 -13.93
N ASP A 179 -17.28 2.04 -14.07
CA ASP A 179 -18.10 3.01 -14.81
C ASP A 179 -18.08 4.39 -14.14
N MET A 180 -18.23 4.44 -12.81
CA MET A 180 -18.10 5.69 -12.04
C MET A 180 -16.70 6.29 -12.22
N ILE A 181 -15.66 5.46 -12.12
CA ILE A 181 -14.26 5.90 -12.32
C ILE A 181 -14.05 6.42 -13.74
N SER A 182 -14.61 5.77 -14.76
CA SER A 182 -14.51 6.25 -16.14
C SER A 182 -15.12 7.64 -16.31
N TYR A 183 -16.20 7.94 -15.58
CA TYR A 183 -16.85 9.24 -15.60
C TYR A 183 -16.03 10.32 -14.88
N ILE A 184 -15.38 9.98 -13.76
CA ILE A 184 -14.62 10.93 -12.93
C ILE A 184 -13.20 11.15 -13.47
N LEU A 185 -12.49 10.07 -13.84
CA LEU A 185 -11.07 10.06 -14.17
C LEU A 185 -10.79 9.93 -15.68
N GLY A 186 -11.82 9.76 -16.51
CA GLY A 186 -11.70 9.53 -17.94
C GLY A 186 -11.42 8.07 -18.33
N GLU A 187 -11.24 7.82 -19.63
CA GLU A 187 -11.18 6.47 -20.22
C GLU A 187 -9.99 5.62 -19.71
N ASP A 188 -8.89 6.25 -19.28
CA ASP A 188 -7.70 5.55 -18.81
C ASP A 188 -7.81 5.10 -17.34
N GLY A 189 -8.72 5.71 -16.56
CA GLY A 189 -8.89 5.47 -15.13
C GLY A 189 -9.20 4.00 -14.78
N PRO A 190 -10.22 3.38 -15.41
CA PRO A 190 -10.57 1.99 -15.15
C PRO A 190 -9.41 1.03 -15.34
N SER A 191 -8.73 1.13 -16.49
CA SER A 191 -7.58 0.26 -16.81
C SER A 191 -6.43 0.44 -15.82
N SER A 192 -6.18 1.69 -15.40
CA SER A 192 -5.15 2.00 -14.43
C SER A 192 -5.46 1.40 -13.06
N ILE A 193 -6.73 1.34 -12.64
CA ILE A 193 -7.13 0.69 -11.39
C ILE A 193 -7.01 -0.83 -11.50
N THR A 194 -7.52 -1.43 -12.57
CA THR A 194 -7.52 -2.89 -12.74
C THR A 194 -6.12 -3.48 -12.87
N ASP A 195 -5.20 -2.74 -13.48
CA ASP A 195 -3.82 -3.18 -13.64
C ASP A 195 -3.00 -2.98 -12.36
N SER A 196 -3.47 -2.12 -11.44
CA SER A 196 -2.71 -1.68 -10.28
C SER A 196 -2.77 -2.64 -9.10
N VAL A 197 -1.65 -2.74 -8.37
CA VAL A 197 -1.50 -3.59 -7.19
C VAL A 197 -0.84 -2.86 -6.03
N ILE A 198 -1.25 -3.23 -4.81
CA ILE A 198 -0.58 -2.93 -3.55
C ILE A 198 0.20 -4.18 -3.15
N SER A 199 1.53 -4.10 -3.10
CA SER A 199 2.42 -5.22 -2.78
C SER A 199 2.99 -5.10 -1.37
N LEU A 200 2.64 -6.02 -0.49
CA LEU A 200 3.26 -6.18 0.83
C LEU A 200 4.34 -7.28 0.81
N ARG A 201 5.58 -6.93 1.17
CA ARG A 201 6.67 -7.88 1.34
C ARG A 201 7.01 -8.10 2.80
N LEU A 202 6.61 -9.24 3.34
CA LEU A 202 6.95 -9.66 4.70
C LEU A 202 8.28 -10.42 4.72
N THR A 203 9.19 -10.03 5.61
CA THR A 203 10.39 -10.79 5.97
C THR A 203 10.33 -11.22 7.42
N THR A 204 10.33 -12.53 7.66
CA THR A 204 10.23 -13.12 9.00
C THR A 204 11.62 -13.36 9.64
N PRO A 205 11.73 -13.36 10.98
CA PRO A 205 12.97 -13.63 11.70
C PRO A 205 13.53 -15.04 11.51
N SER A 206 12.67 -16.00 11.16
CA SER A 206 13.03 -17.41 10.92
C SER A 206 12.22 -17.98 9.76
N VAL A 207 12.53 -19.22 9.39
CA VAL A 207 11.91 -19.92 8.25
C VAL A 207 10.39 -20.00 8.41
N ILE A 208 9.66 -19.67 7.35
CA ILE A 208 8.20 -19.73 7.30
C ILE A 208 7.76 -21.19 7.22
N ARG A 209 6.98 -21.62 8.21
CA ARG A 209 6.41 -22.96 8.32
C ARG A 209 5.12 -23.10 7.52
N SER A 210 4.27 -22.07 7.56
CA SER A 210 3.00 -22.04 6.84
C SER A 210 2.61 -20.60 6.52
N GLN A 211 1.83 -20.42 5.44
CA GLN A 211 1.21 -19.15 5.09
C GLN A 211 -0.17 -19.36 4.48
N LYS A 212 -1.03 -18.35 4.56
CA LYS A 212 -2.27 -18.20 3.78
C LYS A 212 -2.18 -16.88 3.02
N GLY A 213 -2.44 -16.92 1.72
CA GLY A 213 -2.22 -15.77 0.84
C GLY A 213 -0.75 -15.56 0.49
N GLY A 214 -0.52 -14.69 -0.49
CA GLY A 214 0.80 -14.33 -0.98
C GLY A 214 1.61 -15.47 -1.62
N VAL A 215 2.76 -15.11 -2.17
CA VAL A 215 3.72 -15.98 -2.84
C VAL A 215 5.03 -15.97 -2.05
N ARG A 216 5.51 -17.15 -1.67
CA ARG A 216 6.79 -17.29 -0.99
C ARG A 216 7.94 -16.99 -1.95
N GLU A 217 8.77 -16.01 -1.63
CA GLU A 217 9.94 -15.62 -2.44
C GLU A 217 11.25 -16.18 -1.89
N GLY A 218 11.26 -16.64 -0.64
CA GLY A 218 12.42 -17.24 0.01
C GLY A 218 12.07 -17.98 1.30
N PRO A 219 13.05 -18.55 2.01
CA PRO A 219 12.80 -19.29 3.25
C PRO A 219 12.07 -18.47 4.32
N ASN A 220 12.29 -17.16 4.34
CA ASN A 220 11.75 -16.22 5.32
C ASN A 220 11.09 -14.99 4.67
N SER A 221 10.70 -15.06 3.39
CA SER A 221 10.10 -13.92 2.68
C SER A 221 8.83 -14.32 1.92
N ILE A 222 7.79 -13.49 2.02
CA ILE A 222 6.51 -13.62 1.33
C ILE A 222 6.16 -12.27 0.70
N ARG A 223 5.73 -12.30 -0.56
CA ARG A 223 5.08 -11.17 -1.23
C ARG A 223 3.57 -11.40 -1.27
N PHE A 224 2.79 -10.44 -0.82
CA PHE A 224 1.34 -10.46 -0.85
C PHE A 224 0.85 -9.28 -1.69
N ASP A 225 0.37 -9.59 -2.88
CA ASP A 225 -0.12 -8.61 -3.84
C ASP A 225 -1.65 -8.52 -3.71
N ILE A 226 -2.16 -7.30 -3.52
CA ILE A 226 -3.58 -6.99 -3.39
C ILE A 226 -3.94 -6.15 -4.63
N PRO A 227 -4.83 -6.62 -5.52
CA PRO A 227 -5.36 -5.78 -6.60
C PRO A 227 -5.96 -4.51 -6.02
N LEU A 228 -5.65 -3.35 -6.62
CA LEU A 228 -6.11 -2.06 -6.10
C LEU A 228 -7.64 -2.01 -6.05
N ILE A 229 -8.32 -2.59 -7.05
CA ILE A 229 -9.78 -2.71 -7.09
C ILE A 229 -10.37 -3.48 -5.89
N GLU A 230 -9.71 -4.55 -5.44
CA GLU A 230 -10.16 -5.32 -4.28
C GLU A 230 -10.05 -4.49 -2.99
N PHE A 231 -9.02 -3.63 -2.88
CA PHE A 231 -8.87 -2.70 -1.76
C PHE A 231 -9.91 -1.57 -1.79
N LEU A 232 -10.17 -1.01 -2.97
CA LEU A 232 -11.10 0.12 -3.16
C LEU A 232 -12.56 -0.27 -2.95
N LEU A 233 -12.94 -1.51 -3.28
CA LEU A 233 -14.29 -2.04 -3.04
C LEU A 233 -14.43 -2.71 -1.68
N LEU A 234 -13.39 -3.43 -1.25
CA LEU A 234 -13.37 -4.26 -0.03
C LEU A 234 -14.61 -5.16 0.10
N ALA A 235 -15.14 -5.64 -1.03
CA ALA A 235 -16.33 -6.49 -1.09
C ALA A 235 -16.10 -7.86 -0.41
N GLN A 236 -14.84 -8.28 -0.30
CA GLN A 236 -14.40 -9.43 0.51
C GLN A 236 -13.25 -9.00 1.42
N PRO A 237 -13.11 -9.63 2.60
CA PRO A 237 -11.99 -9.35 3.48
C PRO A 237 -10.65 -9.69 2.82
N ILE A 238 -9.69 -8.77 2.97
CA ILE A 238 -8.30 -9.01 2.59
C ILE A 238 -7.65 -9.78 3.74
N GLU A 239 -7.26 -11.03 3.47
CA GLU A 239 -6.69 -11.92 4.48
C GLU A 239 -5.29 -12.43 4.11
N PHE A 240 -4.38 -12.30 5.06
CA PHE A 240 -3.04 -12.86 4.96
C PHE A 240 -2.59 -13.43 6.30
N SER A 241 -1.87 -14.56 6.28
CA SER A 241 -1.20 -15.03 7.48
C SER A 241 0.13 -15.71 7.19
N ALA A 242 1.05 -15.60 8.14
CA ALA A 242 2.35 -16.25 8.09
C ALA A 242 2.75 -16.75 9.48
N THR A 243 3.26 -17.99 9.53
CA THR A 243 3.75 -18.63 10.75
C THR A 243 5.20 -19.04 10.59
N TRP A 244 6.06 -18.69 11.55
CA TRP A 244 7.49 -19.01 11.59
C TRP A 244 7.95 -19.55 12.94
#